data_AF-A0AAN0JMD0-F1
#
_entry.id   AF-A0AAN0JMD0-F1
#
_cell.length_a   1.000
_cell.length_b   1.000
_cell.length_c   1.000
_cell.angle_alpha   90.00
_cell.angle_beta   90.00
_cell.angle_gamma   90.00
#
_symmetry.space_group_name_H-M   'P 1'
#
loop_
_entity.id
_entity.type
_entity.pdbx_description
1 polymer ?
#
loop_
_entity_poly.entity_id
_entity_poly.type
_entity_poly.pdbx_seq_one_letter_code
_entity_poly.pdbx_strand_id
1 'polypeptide(L)'
;MVHPSDNENLHIVFTINPSWEGLKDRAATSPALFNRCVLNWFGDWSTDALYQVGYEFTNKVDLDKSDYIPPDRVPVVYPDLPMPPTHRQSIINAFVYVHQILYQANTSLQKRRGRTMAIIPRHYLDSINHYVKLYNEKRQDLEEQQLHLNIGLQKIQETVQQVERVTSQPPYKKNELKQKNMLANQKLKQMVHNQQEAEKKKITS
;
A
#
# COMPACT_ATOMS: atom_id res chain seq x y z
N MET A 1 16.90 -36.07 -45.26
CA MET A 1 17.46 -36.87 -44.14
C MET A 1 17.47 -35.97 -42.92
N VAL A 2 16.55 -36.18 -41.98
CA VAL A 2 16.63 -35.54 -40.65
C VAL A 2 17.59 -36.41 -39.84
N HIS A 3 18.66 -35.82 -39.28
CA HIS A 3 19.60 -36.58 -38.45
C HIS A 3 18.88 -37.04 -37.17
N PRO A 4 19.10 -38.29 -36.69
CA PRO A 4 18.39 -38.82 -35.51
C PRO A 4 18.58 -37.99 -34.24
N SER A 5 19.66 -37.19 -34.17
CA SER A 5 20.05 -36.33 -33.04
C SER A 5 19.30 -35.00 -32.95
N ASP A 6 18.55 -34.59 -33.98
CA ASP A 6 17.93 -33.25 -34.01
C ASP A 6 16.61 -33.17 -33.21
N ASN A 7 15.96 -34.31 -32.95
CA ASN A 7 14.67 -34.37 -32.25
C ASN A 7 14.78 -34.58 -30.73
N GLU A 8 15.96 -34.92 -30.21
CA GLU A 8 16.12 -35.25 -28.77
C GLU A 8 16.18 -34.00 -27.87
N ASN A 9 16.53 -32.84 -28.43
CA ASN A 9 16.75 -31.60 -27.66
C ASN A 9 15.69 -30.51 -27.91
N LEU A 10 14.72 -30.73 -28.79
CA LEU A 10 13.71 -29.73 -29.13
C LEU A 10 12.40 -29.97 -28.37
N HIS A 11 12.18 -29.17 -27.32
CA HIS A 11 10.91 -29.12 -26.61
C HIS A 11 10.12 -27.88 -27.03
N ILE A 12 8.97 -28.09 -27.66
CA ILE A 12 8.07 -27.01 -28.08
C ILE A 12 6.89 -26.92 -27.10
N VAL A 13 6.68 -25.73 -26.53
CA VAL A 13 5.54 -25.46 -25.64
C VAL A 13 4.59 -24.50 -26.33
N PHE A 14 3.34 -24.92 -26.51
CA PHE A 14 2.27 -24.07 -27.02
C PHE A 14 1.38 -23.59 -25.88
N THR A 15 1.12 -22.28 -25.82
CA THR A 15 0.16 -21.69 -24.90
C THR A 15 -1.04 -21.17 -25.69
N ILE A 16 -2.20 -21.74 -25.45
CA ILE A 16 -3.45 -21.39 -26.14
C ILE A 16 -4.48 -21.04 -25.08
N ASN A 17 -5.07 -19.85 -25.17
CA ASN A 17 -6.25 -19.52 -24.37
C ASN A 17 -7.46 -20.25 -25.00
N PRO A 18 -8.15 -21.15 -24.27
CA PRO A 18 -9.30 -21.84 -24.79
C PRO A 18 -10.51 -20.89 -24.86
N SER A 19 -10.58 -20.08 -25.91
CA SER A 19 -11.87 -19.54 -26.31
C SER A 19 -12.73 -20.69 -26.84
N TRP A 20 -14.00 -20.71 -26.43
CA TRP A 20 -14.96 -21.77 -26.77
C TRP A 20 -15.06 -22.06 -28.27
N GLU A 21 -14.81 -21.05 -29.11
CA GLU A 21 -14.89 -21.17 -30.57
C GLU A 21 -13.55 -21.55 -31.23
N GLY A 22 -12.40 -21.11 -30.70
CA GLY A 22 -11.12 -21.24 -31.41
C GLY A 22 -10.40 -22.57 -31.23
N LEU A 23 -10.69 -23.32 -30.16
CA LEU A 23 -9.96 -24.56 -29.87
C LEU A 23 -10.27 -25.68 -30.86
N LYS A 24 -11.55 -25.79 -31.27
CA LYS A 24 -12.00 -26.81 -32.22
C LYS A 24 -11.40 -26.60 -33.62
N ASP A 25 -11.38 -25.35 -34.08
CA ASP A 25 -10.81 -25.01 -35.39
C ASP A 25 -9.29 -25.21 -35.45
N ARG A 26 -8.60 -24.94 -34.33
CA ARG A 26 -7.16 -25.21 -34.20
C ARG A 26 -6.84 -26.70 -34.14
N ALA A 27 -7.72 -27.51 -33.52
CA ALA A 27 -7.60 -28.96 -33.51
C ALA A 27 -7.76 -29.56 -34.92
N ALA A 28 -8.67 -29.00 -35.73
CA ALA A 28 -8.86 -29.44 -37.11
C ALA A 28 -7.67 -29.05 -38.01
N THR A 29 -7.13 -27.84 -37.85
CA THR A 29 -6.05 -27.33 -38.72
C THR A 29 -4.68 -27.92 -38.38
N SER A 30 -4.45 -28.30 -37.11
CA SER A 30 -3.14 -28.77 -36.64
C SER A 30 -3.24 -30.06 -35.79
N PRO A 31 -3.40 -31.24 -36.41
CA PRO A 31 -3.56 -32.51 -35.70
C PRO A 31 -2.37 -32.89 -34.79
N ALA A 32 -1.16 -32.44 -35.14
CA ALA A 32 0.04 -32.70 -34.35
C ALA A 32 -0.03 -32.10 -32.93
N LEU A 33 -0.78 -31.00 -32.72
CA LEU A 33 -0.97 -30.39 -31.39
C LEU A 33 -1.65 -31.34 -30.40
N PHE A 34 -2.49 -32.25 -30.89
CA PHE A 34 -3.26 -33.18 -30.05
C PHE A 34 -2.66 -34.60 -30.07
N ASN A 35 -1.99 -34.97 -31.17
CA ASN A 35 -1.41 -36.31 -31.32
C ASN A 35 0.05 -36.42 -30.84
N ARG A 36 0.78 -35.30 -30.73
CA ARG A 36 2.23 -35.30 -30.40
C ARG A 36 2.60 -34.46 -29.18
N CYS A 37 1.75 -33.55 -28.74
CA CYS A 37 1.98 -32.77 -27.53
C CYS A 37 1.22 -33.37 -26.33
N VAL A 38 1.79 -33.23 -25.13
CA VAL A 38 1.06 -33.48 -23.89
C VAL A 38 0.19 -32.26 -23.60
N LEU A 39 -1.13 -32.47 -23.55
CA LEU A 39 -2.07 -31.40 -23.27
C LEU A 39 -2.18 -31.21 -21.75
N ASN A 40 -1.79 -30.03 -21.26
CA ASN A 40 -1.98 -29.64 -19.87
C ASN A 40 -3.01 -28.51 -19.78
N TRP A 41 -4.11 -28.76 -19.06
CA TRP A 41 -5.20 -27.81 -18.89
C TRP A 41 -5.05 -27.04 -17.57
N PHE A 42 -4.56 -25.81 -17.66
CA PHE A 42 -4.42 -24.95 -16.49
C PHE A 42 -5.73 -24.31 -16.02
N GLY A 43 -6.64 -24.02 -16.96
CA GLY A 43 -7.89 -23.31 -16.67
C GLY A 43 -7.66 -21.93 -16.03
N ASP A 44 -8.72 -21.44 -15.40
CA ASP A 44 -8.65 -20.26 -14.52
C ASP A 44 -8.18 -20.68 -13.11
N TRP A 45 -7.74 -19.71 -12.31
CA TRP A 45 -7.30 -19.99 -10.93
C TRP A 45 -8.46 -20.44 -10.04
N SER A 46 -8.23 -21.51 -9.28
CA SER A 46 -9.16 -21.94 -8.23
C SER A 46 -9.22 -20.91 -7.09
N THR A 47 -10.25 -21.02 -6.25
CA THR A 47 -10.36 -20.25 -5.01
C THR A 47 -9.13 -20.39 -4.13
N ASP A 48 -8.55 -21.59 -4.10
CA ASP A 48 -7.41 -21.92 -3.25
C ASP A 48 -6.16 -21.25 -3.80
N ALA A 49 -5.95 -21.27 -5.12
CA ALA A 49 -4.87 -20.55 -5.76
C ALA A 49 -5.00 -19.04 -5.54
N LEU A 50 -6.20 -18.47 -5.72
CA LEU A 50 -6.47 -17.06 -5.44
C LEU A 50 -6.15 -16.72 -3.98
N TYR A 51 -6.61 -17.53 -3.04
CA TYR A 51 -6.37 -17.34 -1.61
C TYR A 51 -4.87 -17.37 -1.27
N GLN A 52 -4.14 -18.39 -1.75
CA GLN A 52 -2.70 -18.53 -1.48
C GLN A 52 -1.89 -17.38 -2.08
N VAL A 53 -2.21 -16.98 -3.32
CA VAL A 53 -1.57 -15.81 -3.95
C VAL A 53 -1.91 -14.53 -3.18
N GLY A 54 -3.16 -14.35 -2.77
CA GLY A 54 -3.57 -13.21 -1.95
C GLY A 54 -2.84 -13.17 -0.61
N TYR A 55 -2.66 -14.32 0.04
CA TYR A 55 -1.89 -14.45 1.27
C TYR A 55 -0.42 -14.05 1.05
N GLU A 56 0.24 -14.63 0.06
CA GLU A 56 1.66 -14.37 -0.20
C GLU A 56 1.94 -12.91 -0.56
N PHE A 57 1.10 -12.31 -1.41
CA PHE A 57 1.27 -10.93 -1.84
C PHE A 57 0.91 -9.90 -0.75
N THR A 58 0.14 -10.28 0.27
CA THR A 58 -0.19 -9.42 1.41
C THR A 58 0.69 -9.65 2.63
N ASN A 59 1.59 -10.65 2.63
CA ASN A 59 2.47 -10.95 3.77
C ASN A 59 3.33 -9.78 4.23
N LYS A 60 3.77 -8.91 3.30
CA LYS A 60 4.57 -7.72 3.62
C LYS A 60 3.76 -6.57 4.21
N VAL A 61 2.44 -6.66 4.18
CA VAL A 61 1.54 -5.66 4.74
C VAL A 61 1.19 -6.05 6.16
N ASP A 62 1.28 -5.08 7.07
CA ASP A 62 0.85 -5.22 8.46
C ASP A 62 -0.68 -5.23 8.53
N LEU A 63 -1.25 -6.42 8.44
CA LEU A 63 -2.70 -6.67 8.48
C LEU A 63 -3.11 -7.42 9.76
N ASP A 64 -2.18 -7.69 10.68
CA ASP A 64 -2.47 -8.51 11.85
C ASP A 64 -2.98 -7.61 12.99
N LYS A 65 -4.27 -7.72 13.27
CA LYS A 65 -4.95 -6.95 14.33
C LYS A 65 -5.41 -7.87 15.44
N SER A 66 -4.82 -7.70 16.62
CA SER A 66 -5.12 -8.50 17.81
C SER A 66 -6.51 -8.22 18.40
N ASP A 67 -7.05 -7.04 18.15
CA ASP A 67 -8.36 -6.55 18.56
C ASP A 67 -9.47 -6.83 17.53
N TYR A 68 -9.16 -7.55 16.46
CA TYR A 68 -10.14 -7.88 15.43
C TYR A 68 -11.15 -8.92 15.93
N ILE A 69 -12.43 -8.56 15.85
CA ILE A 69 -13.55 -9.45 16.13
C ILE A 69 -14.25 -9.73 14.79
N PRO A 70 -14.25 -10.98 14.30
CA PRO A 70 -14.96 -11.32 13.07
C PRO A 70 -16.47 -11.21 13.28
N PRO A 71 -17.23 -10.78 12.26
CA PRO A 71 -18.68 -10.71 12.33
C PRO A 71 -19.31 -12.11 12.42
N ASP A 72 -20.51 -12.19 13.00
CA ASP A 72 -21.27 -13.45 13.18
C ASP A 72 -21.45 -14.25 11.89
N ARG A 73 -21.51 -13.56 10.75
CA ARG A 73 -21.60 -14.16 9.41
C ARG A 73 -20.51 -13.60 8.51
N VAL A 74 -19.52 -14.45 8.23
CA VAL A 74 -18.51 -14.20 7.20
C VAL A 74 -18.90 -14.97 5.94
N PRO A 75 -19.06 -14.33 4.77
CA PRO A 75 -19.26 -15.06 3.52
C PRO A 75 -17.95 -15.78 3.17
N VAL A 76 -17.92 -17.09 3.39
CA VAL A 76 -16.75 -17.93 3.14
C VAL A 76 -16.71 -18.29 1.65
N VAL A 77 -15.66 -17.83 0.98
CA VAL A 77 -15.41 -18.14 -0.45
C VAL A 77 -14.35 -19.21 -0.61
N TYR A 78 -13.35 -19.19 0.28
CA TYR A 78 -12.33 -20.23 0.36
C TYR A 78 -12.81 -21.34 1.30
N PRO A 79 -13.03 -22.59 0.82
CA PRO A 79 -13.64 -23.66 1.62
C PRO A 79 -12.90 -23.99 2.92
N ASP A 80 -11.57 -23.94 2.91
CA ASP A 80 -10.72 -24.32 4.05
C ASP A 80 -10.32 -23.12 4.92
N LEU A 81 -11.12 -22.06 4.92
CA LEU A 81 -10.86 -20.88 5.74
C LEU A 81 -10.94 -21.23 7.24
N PRO A 82 -9.88 -20.99 8.04
CA PRO A 82 -9.92 -21.20 9.48
C PRO A 82 -10.96 -20.29 10.15
N MET A 83 -11.73 -20.84 11.08
CA MET A 83 -12.75 -20.13 11.85
C MET A 83 -12.42 -20.15 13.36
N PRO A 84 -12.45 -19.02 14.08
CA PRO A 84 -12.69 -17.66 13.58
C PRO A 84 -11.52 -17.14 12.72
N PRO A 85 -11.80 -16.40 11.62
CA PRO A 85 -10.74 -15.90 10.76
C PRO A 85 -10.02 -14.72 11.41
N THR A 86 -8.71 -14.62 11.20
CA THR A 86 -7.94 -13.43 11.56
C THR A 86 -8.32 -12.24 10.66
N HIS A 87 -7.90 -11.03 11.05
CA HIS A 87 -8.13 -9.84 10.22
C HIS A 87 -7.57 -10.00 8.81
N ARG A 88 -6.33 -10.49 8.71
CA ARG A 88 -5.65 -10.82 7.44
C ARG A 88 -6.44 -11.82 6.61
N GLN A 89 -6.84 -12.94 7.21
CA GLN A 89 -7.59 -13.99 6.51
C GLN A 89 -8.93 -13.47 5.98
N SER A 90 -9.60 -12.59 6.74
CA SER A 90 -10.85 -11.95 6.34
C SER A 90 -10.67 -11.02 5.15
N ILE A 91 -9.58 -10.23 5.13
CA ILE A 91 -9.22 -9.36 3.99
C ILE A 91 -8.93 -10.19 2.74
N ILE A 92 -8.15 -11.27 2.86
CA ILE A 92 -7.82 -12.14 1.72
C ILE A 92 -9.08 -12.81 1.18
N ASN A 93 -9.94 -13.35 2.05
CA ASN A 93 -11.22 -13.92 1.64
C ASN A 93 -12.10 -12.89 0.91
N ALA A 94 -12.08 -11.62 1.33
CA ALA A 94 -12.76 -10.54 0.63
C ALA A 94 -12.18 -10.27 -0.77
N PHE A 95 -10.86 -10.34 -0.97
CA PHE A 95 -10.26 -10.24 -2.31
C PHE A 95 -10.75 -11.34 -3.24
N VAL A 96 -10.75 -12.59 -2.76
CA VAL A 96 -11.24 -13.74 -3.54
C VAL A 96 -12.73 -13.54 -3.88
N TYR A 97 -13.53 -13.09 -2.92
CA TYR A 97 -14.94 -12.79 -3.12
C TYR A 97 -15.19 -11.73 -4.20
N VAL A 98 -14.47 -10.61 -4.15
CA VAL A 98 -14.59 -9.54 -5.14
C VAL A 98 -14.24 -10.05 -6.55
N HIS A 99 -13.19 -10.86 -6.67
CA HIS A 99 -12.80 -11.46 -7.95
C HIS A 99 -13.89 -12.37 -8.52
N GLN A 100 -14.53 -13.19 -7.68
CA GLN A 100 -15.65 -14.03 -8.10
C GLN A 100 -16.88 -13.24 -8.52
N ILE A 101 -17.23 -12.19 -7.79
CA ILE A 101 -18.36 -11.31 -8.17
C ILE A 101 -18.11 -10.71 -9.55
N LEU A 102 -16.88 -10.26 -9.83
CA LEU A 102 -16.53 -9.72 -11.14
C LEU A 102 -16.73 -10.75 -12.26
N TYR A 103 -16.37 -12.01 -12.01
CA TYR A 103 -16.62 -13.10 -12.95
C TYR A 103 -18.11 -13.29 -13.22
N GLN A 104 -18.93 -13.41 -12.15
CA GLN A 104 -20.38 -13.58 -12.25
C GLN A 104 -21.08 -12.39 -12.93
N ALA A 105 -20.66 -11.17 -12.61
CA ALA A 105 -21.17 -9.94 -13.20
C ALA A 105 -20.85 -9.89 -14.70
N ASN A 106 -19.63 -10.28 -15.09
CA ASN A 106 -19.22 -10.30 -16.48
C ASN A 106 -19.98 -11.35 -17.31
N THR A 107 -20.20 -12.56 -16.78
CA THR A 107 -21.07 -13.56 -17.41
C THR A 107 -22.50 -13.04 -17.58
N SER A 108 -23.01 -12.33 -16.59
CA SER A 108 -24.35 -11.73 -16.65
C SER A 108 -24.44 -10.60 -17.68
N LEU A 109 -23.39 -9.78 -17.80
CA LEU A 109 -23.29 -8.71 -18.80
C LEU A 109 -23.19 -9.25 -20.23
N GLN A 110 -22.42 -10.32 -20.43
CA GLN A 110 -22.32 -11.00 -21.72
C GLN A 110 -23.70 -11.45 -22.21
N LYS A 111 -24.48 -12.10 -21.33
CA LYS A 111 -25.85 -12.55 -21.66
C LYS A 111 -26.80 -11.41 -22.02
N ARG A 112 -26.65 -10.23 -21.40
CA ARG A 112 -27.57 -9.10 -21.57
C ARG A 112 -27.21 -8.14 -22.70
N ARG A 113 -25.92 -7.88 -22.91
CA ARG A 113 -25.43 -6.81 -23.79
C ARG A 113 -24.47 -7.29 -24.89
N GLY A 114 -24.14 -8.58 -24.94
CA GLY A 114 -23.19 -9.15 -25.90
C GLY A 114 -21.76 -8.61 -25.76
N ARG A 115 -21.47 -7.86 -24.68
CA ARG A 115 -20.12 -7.35 -24.36
C ARG A 115 -19.53 -8.21 -23.26
N THR A 116 -18.32 -8.69 -23.49
CA THR A 116 -17.55 -9.47 -22.51
C THR A 116 -16.21 -8.78 -22.30
N MET A 117 -15.83 -8.56 -21.04
CA MET A 117 -14.46 -8.20 -20.68
C MET A 117 -13.83 -9.44 -20.04
N ALA A 118 -12.74 -9.99 -20.59
CA ALA A 118 -12.12 -11.16 -19.97
C ALA A 118 -11.56 -10.78 -18.59
N ILE A 119 -12.11 -11.37 -17.53
CA ILE A 119 -11.52 -11.30 -16.20
C ILE A 119 -10.45 -12.38 -16.12
N ILE A 120 -9.20 -11.97 -15.94
CA ILE A 120 -8.03 -12.86 -15.91
C ILE A 120 -7.30 -12.72 -14.57
N PRO A 121 -6.50 -13.73 -14.14
CA PRO A 121 -5.71 -13.68 -12.91
C PRO A 121 -4.82 -12.44 -12.79
N ARG A 122 -4.38 -11.86 -13.91
CA ARG A 122 -3.64 -10.60 -13.92
C ARG A 122 -4.41 -9.47 -13.22
N HIS A 123 -5.72 -9.36 -13.43
CA HIS A 123 -6.54 -8.35 -12.76
C HIS A 123 -6.62 -8.57 -11.25
N TYR A 124 -6.57 -9.82 -10.79
CA TYR A 124 -6.49 -10.14 -9.38
C TYR A 124 -5.18 -9.65 -8.77
N LEU A 125 -4.05 -9.98 -9.42
CA LEU A 125 -2.72 -9.50 -9.00
C LEU A 125 -2.63 -7.97 -8.99
N ASP A 126 -3.13 -7.31 -10.03
CA ASP A 126 -3.16 -5.85 -10.11
C ASP A 126 -3.98 -5.24 -8.96
N SER A 127 -5.12 -5.85 -8.61
CA SER A 127 -5.97 -5.41 -7.49
C SER A 127 -5.25 -5.52 -6.15
N ILE A 128 -4.56 -6.63 -5.89
CA ILE A 128 -3.78 -6.82 -4.65
C ILE A 128 -2.61 -5.82 -4.61
N ASN A 129 -1.83 -5.71 -5.70
CA ASN A 129 -0.71 -4.77 -5.77
C ASN A 129 -1.17 -3.32 -5.55
N HIS A 130 -2.32 -2.96 -6.12
CA HIS A 130 -2.92 -1.65 -5.91
C HIS A 130 -3.28 -1.43 -4.44
N TYR A 131 -3.90 -2.42 -3.79
CA TYR A 131 -4.20 -2.36 -2.37
C TYR A 131 -2.94 -2.20 -1.50
N VAL A 132 -1.91 -3.02 -1.74
CA VAL A 132 -0.62 -2.96 -1.01
C VAL A 132 0.01 -1.57 -1.14
N LYS A 133 0.04 -1.02 -2.36
CA LYS A 133 0.57 0.33 -2.61
C LYS A 133 -0.23 1.39 -1.85
N LEU A 134 -1.56 1.36 -1.99
CA LEU A 134 -2.45 2.35 -1.38
C LEU A 134 -2.41 2.29 0.15
N TYR A 135 -2.35 1.08 0.72
CA TYR A 135 -2.22 0.87 2.15
C TYR A 135 -0.96 1.53 2.69
N ASN A 136 0.19 1.27 2.07
CA ASN A 136 1.47 1.83 2.51
C ASN A 136 1.49 3.36 2.38
N GLU A 137 1.00 3.89 1.26
CA GLU A 137 0.91 5.34 1.02
C GLU A 137 0.04 6.00 2.11
N LYS A 138 -1.18 5.50 2.34
CA LYS A 138 -2.10 6.10 3.31
C LYS A 138 -1.65 5.92 4.75
N ARG A 139 -0.99 4.81 5.06
CA ARG A 139 -0.40 4.59 6.38
C ARG A 139 0.74 5.58 6.64
N GLN A 140 1.63 5.76 5.68
CA GLN A 140 2.72 6.74 5.79
C GLN A 140 2.20 8.16 5.95
N ASP A 141 1.20 8.57 5.16
CA ASP A 141 0.54 9.88 5.27
C ASP A 141 -0.02 10.11 6.69
N LEU A 142 -0.69 9.09 7.25
CA LEU A 142 -1.27 9.15 8.59
C LEU A 142 -0.21 9.17 9.69
N GLU A 143 0.85 8.39 9.57
CA GLU A 143 1.96 8.37 10.52
C GLU A 143 2.68 9.73 10.58
N GLU A 144 2.89 10.39 9.44
CA GLU A 144 3.46 11.73 9.38
C GLU A 144 2.55 12.77 10.05
N GLN A 145 1.25 12.72 9.76
CA GLN A 145 0.27 13.61 10.41
C GLN A 145 0.21 13.39 11.93
N GLN A 146 0.24 12.13 12.36
CA GLN A 146 0.25 11.77 13.78
C GLN A 146 1.52 12.27 14.47
N LEU A 147 2.69 12.12 13.82
CA LEU A 147 3.96 12.65 14.34
C LEU A 147 3.90 14.18 14.50
N HIS A 148 3.41 14.89 13.48
CA HIS A 148 3.26 16.34 13.54
C HIS A 148 2.34 16.78 14.68
N LEU A 149 1.21 16.10 14.87
CA LEU A 149 0.29 16.36 15.98
C LEU A 149 0.93 16.08 17.34
N ASN A 150 1.63 14.96 17.49
CA ASN A 150 2.30 14.61 18.74
C ASN A 150 3.38 15.62 19.13
N ILE A 151 4.19 16.08 18.16
CA ILE A 151 5.17 17.14 18.38
C ILE A 151 4.47 18.45 18.76
N GLY A 152 3.35 18.78 18.10
CA GLY A 152 2.53 19.95 18.44
C GLY A 152 2.02 19.90 19.88
N LEU A 153 1.45 18.78 20.30
CA LEU A 153 0.96 18.56 21.66
C LEU A 153 2.08 18.64 22.69
N GLN A 154 3.25 18.05 22.39
CA GLN A 154 4.42 18.15 23.26
C GLN A 154 4.86 19.61 23.45
N LYS A 155 4.97 20.39 22.37
CA LYS A 155 5.32 21.82 22.46
C LYS A 155 4.30 22.62 23.27
N ILE A 156 3.01 22.31 23.13
CA ILE A 156 1.95 22.95 23.93
C ILE A 156 2.15 22.60 25.42
N GLN A 157 2.40 21.34 25.74
CA GLN A 157 2.63 20.88 27.10
C GLN A 157 3.88 21.55 27.72
N GLU A 158 4.98 21.64 26.97
CA GLU A 158 6.19 22.34 27.38
C GLU A 158 5.92 23.83 27.64
N THR A 159 5.11 24.47 26.78
CA THR A 159 4.71 25.88 26.95
C THR A 159 3.87 26.07 28.20
N VAL A 160 2.93 25.18 28.49
CA VAL A 160 2.12 25.20 29.72
C VAL A 160 3.02 25.11 30.96
N GLN A 161 3.95 24.15 30.98
CA GLN A 161 4.91 24.00 32.08
C GLN A 161 5.84 25.21 32.23
N GLN A 162 6.19 25.87 31.12
CA GLN A 162 7.01 27.08 31.14
C GLN A 162 6.23 28.28 31.68
N VAL A 163 4.97 28.46 31.28
CA VAL A 163 4.08 29.50 31.82
C VAL A 163 3.89 29.30 33.32
N GLU A 164 3.61 28.06 33.75
CA GLU A 164 3.45 27.73 35.18
C GLU A 164 4.70 28.10 36.00
N ARG A 165 5.89 27.70 35.52
CA ARG A 165 7.19 28.08 36.12
C ARG A 165 7.41 29.58 36.18
N VAL A 166 7.01 30.34 35.16
CA VAL A 166 7.12 31.80 35.15
C VAL A 166 6.09 32.44 36.09
N THR A 167 4.88 31.88 36.18
CA THR A 167 3.84 32.40 37.08
C THR A 167 4.16 32.18 38.55
N SER A 168 4.76 31.04 38.91
CA SER A 168 5.15 30.70 40.29
C SER A 168 6.40 31.44 40.78
N GLN A 169 7.16 32.08 39.88
CA GLN A 169 8.29 32.91 40.30
C GLN A 169 7.82 34.18 41.03
N PRO A 170 8.47 34.53 42.16
CA PRO A 170 8.12 35.70 42.95
C PRO A 170 8.13 37.00 42.13
N PRO A 171 7.26 37.98 42.47
CA PRO A 171 7.14 39.23 41.72
C PRO A 171 8.46 40.02 41.62
N TYR A 172 9.34 39.93 42.61
CA TYR A 172 10.63 40.63 42.59
C TYR A 172 11.58 40.09 41.50
N LYS A 173 11.61 38.77 41.25
CA LYS A 173 12.42 38.18 40.16
C LYS A 173 11.90 38.59 38.78
N LYS A 174 10.57 38.74 38.63
CA LYS A 174 9.98 39.29 37.39
C LYS A 174 10.43 40.73 37.13
N ASN A 175 10.49 41.56 38.17
CA ASN A 175 10.99 42.94 38.06
C ASN A 175 12.49 42.99 37.73
N GLU A 176 13.29 42.12 38.35
CA GLU A 176 14.74 42.02 38.07
C GLU A 176 15.01 41.56 36.63
N LEU A 177 14.27 40.56 36.14
CA LEU A 177 14.34 40.11 34.75
C LEU A 177 13.98 41.22 33.77
N LYS A 178 12.92 42.02 34.04
CA LYS A 178 12.56 43.20 33.23
C LYS A 178 13.69 44.22 33.18
N GLN A 179 14.32 44.55 34.32
CA GLN A 179 15.44 45.49 34.37
C GLN A 179 16.64 44.99 33.57
N LYS A 180 17.04 43.73 33.76
CA LYS A 180 18.17 43.13 33.02
C LYS A 180 17.90 43.06 31.51
N ASN A 181 16.66 42.76 31.10
CA ASN A 181 16.28 42.72 29.70
C ASN A 181 16.27 44.12 29.05
N MET A 182 15.83 45.16 29.77
CA MET A 182 15.97 46.56 29.32
C MET A 182 17.44 46.97 29.14
N LEU A 183 18.30 46.66 30.12
CA LEU A 183 19.73 46.95 30.04
C LEU A 183 20.41 46.22 28.88
N ALA A 184 20.06 44.94 28.66
CA ALA A 184 20.56 44.16 27.54
C ALA A 184 20.16 44.77 26.19
N ASN A 185 18.89 45.13 26.01
CA ASN A 185 18.40 45.79 24.79
C ASN A 185 19.06 47.15 24.54
N GLN A 186 19.31 47.93 25.60
CA GLN A 186 19.99 49.21 25.49
C GLN A 186 21.45 49.06 25.05
N LYS A 187 22.17 48.07 25.62
CA LYS A 187 23.52 47.70 25.17
C LYS A 187 23.53 47.19 23.74
N LEU A 188 22.52 46.40 23.33
CA LEU A 188 22.38 45.91 21.95
C LEU A 188 22.22 47.07 20.96
N LYS A 189 21.38 48.07 21.27
CA LYS A 189 21.24 49.29 20.46
C LYS A 189 22.56 50.06 20.35
N GLN A 190 23.29 50.21 21.45
CA GLN A 190 24.61 50.85 21.45
C GLN A 190 25.63 50.06 20.63
N MET A 191 25.62 48.72 20.73
CA MET A 191 26.54 47.87 19.98
C MET A 191 26.28 47.94 18.48
N VAL A 192 25.02 47.92 18.05
CA VAL A 192 24.62 48.12 16.64
C VAL A 192 25.01 49.51 16.15
N HIS A 193 24.79 50.55 16.97
CA HIS A 193 25.18 51.91 16.63
C HIS A 193 26.70 52.04 16.46
N ASN A 194 27.47 51.52 17.40
CA ASN A 194 28.93 51.51 17.34
C ASN A 194 29.46 50.70 16.16
N GLN A 195 28.81 49.59 15.81
CA GLN A 195 29.16 48.77 14.65
C GLN A 195 28.92 49.54 13.34
N GLN A 196 27.77 50.22 13.20
CA GLN A 196 27.47 51.07 12.05
C GLN A 196 28.43 52.26 11.92
N GLU A 197 28.82 52.89 13.03
CA GLU A 197 29.82 53.97 13.01
C GLU A 197 31.22 53.47 12.62
N ALA A 198 31.62 52.29 13.12
CA ALA A 198 32.90 51.68 12.77
C ALA A 198 32.97 51.31 11.27
N GLU A 199 31.88 50.80 10.70
CA GLU A 199 31.77 50.53 9.27
C GLU A 199 31.86 51.80 8.43
N LYS A 200 31.15 52.87 8.81
CA LYS A 200 31.24 54.17 8.12
C LYS A 200 32.65 54.75 8.15
N LYS A 201 33.36 54.64 9.27
CA LYS A 201 34.76 55.12 9.38
C LYS A 201 35.72 54.31 8.50
N LYS A 202 35.51 52.99 8.37
CA LYS A 202 36.30 52.14 7.44
C LYS A 202 36.05 52.42 5.96
N ILE A 203 34.87 52.94 5.60
CA ILE A 203 34.55 53.31 4.21
C ILE A 203 35.10 54.71 3.86
N THR A 204 35.38 55.53 4.88
CA THR A 204 35.84 56.93 4.72
C THR A 204 37.36 57.09 4.93
N SER A 205 38.08 56.02 5.29
CA SER A 205 39.55 55.94 5.33
C SER A 205 40.05 55.03 4.20
#